data_AF-A0A8K0D1F2-F1
#
_entry.id   AF-A0A8K0D1F2-F1
#
_cell.length_a   1.000
_cell.length_b   1.000
_cell.length_c   1.000
_cell.angle_alpha   90.00
_cell.angle_beta   90.00
_cell.angle_gamma   90.00
#
_symmetry.space_group_name_H-M   'P 1'
#
loop_
_entity.id
_entity.type
_entity.pdbx_description
1 polymer ?
#
loop_
_entity_poly.entity_id
_entity_poly.type
_entity_poly.pdbx_seq_one_letter_code
_entity_poly.pdbx_strand_id
1 'polypeptide(L)'
;MKNAGVVIPTEGAGIEELGQFQHHLTEYKINVYKYGTKGREVLFEGPQADKRINLLYHQSHFNVITSLTSAFVCRYFCEACHVPFNNKGDHRCERSCVECGSSPPCEKEPVMIKCDDCGRSFASQGCYDKHKIHRFPQLFPMALSALLKAFGLPSPKGYFPHLFNIEANANYLGFLPAVEYYSPDAMKPEARADFLK
;
A
#
# COMPACT_ATOMS: atom_id res chain seq x y z
N MET A 1 -30.92 12.97 -14.05
CA MET A 1 -31.20 14.02 -13.04
C MET A 1 -32.70 14.34 -12.96
N LYS A 2 -33.39 14.79 -14.02
CA LYS A 2 -34.86 15.02 -13.97
C LYS A 2 -35.70 13.77 -13.62
N ASN A 3 -35.30 12.58 -14.08
CA ASN A 3 -36.00 11.32 -13.75
C ASN A 3 -35.72 10.80 -12.32
N ALA A 4 -34.75 11.37 -11.59
CA ALA A 4 -34.40 10.94 -10.23
C ALA A 4 -35.05 11.82 -9.14
N GLY A 5 -35.80 12.86 -9.52
CA GLY A 5 -36.45 13.78 -8.57
C GLY A 5 -35.52 14.83 -7.93
N VAL A 6 -34.24 14.88 -8.32
CA VAL A 6 -33.28 15.88 -7.81
C VAL A 6 -33.51 17.21 -8.52
N VAL A 7 -33.93 18.24 -7.77
CA VAL A 7 -34.10 19.61 -8.27
C VAL A 7 -32.79 20.36 -8.07
N ILE A 8 -32.24 20.92 -9.15
CA ILE A 8 -31.04 21.76 -9.10
C ILE A 8 -31.49 23.22 -9.21
N PRO A 9 -31.21 24.08 -8.21
CA PRO A 9 -31.52 25.50 -8.27
C PRO A 9 -30.84 26.20 -9.47
N THR A 10 -31.42 27.31 -9.92
CA THR A 10 -30.80 28.19 -10.92
C THR A 10 -29.44 28.73 -10.49
N GLU A 11 -29.21 28.84 -9.18
CA GLU A 11 -27.95 29.24 -8.55
C GLU A 11 -26.83 28.19 -8.68
N GLY A 12 -27.17 26.95 -9.09
CA GLY A 12 -26.28 25.80 -9.09
C GLY A 12 -26.54 24.83 -7.93
N ALA A 13 -25.82 23.71 -7.91
CA ALA A 13 -25.91 22.68 -6.87
C ALA A 13 -24.83 22.88 -5.80
N GLY A 14 -25.21 22.89 -4.53
CA GLY A 14 -24.35 23.00 -3.36
C GLY A 14 -24.22 21.70 -2.57
N ILE A 15 -23.88 21.83 -1.28
CA ILE A 15 -23.70 20.69 -0.37
C ILE A 15 -25.02 19.95 -0.12
N GLU A 16 -26.16 20.66 -0.07
CA GLU A 16 -27.47 20.06 0.15
C GLU A 16 -27.86 19.12 -1.00
N GLU A 17 -27.63 19.54 -2.26
CA GLU A 17 -27.84 18.69 -3.44
C GLU A 17 -26.87 17.51 -3.47
N LEU A 18 -25.63 17.66 -2.99
CA LEU A 18 -24.70 16.53 -2.83
C LEU A 18 -25.24 15.48 -1.86
N GLY A 19 -25.99 15.87 -0.83
CA GLY A 19 -26.72 14.93 0.03
C GLY A 19 -27.76 14.10 -0.75
N GLN A 20 -28.50 14.73 -1.66
CA GLN A 20 -29.45 14.02 -2.53
C GLN A 20 -28.73 13.07 -3.49
N PHE A 21 -27.61 13.51 -4.09
CA PHE A 21 -26.80 12.62 -4.93
C PHE A 21 -26.24 11.44 -4.15
N GLN A 22 -25.79 11.66 -2.91
CA GLN A 22 -25.30 10.60 -2.04
C GLN A 22 -26.38 9.55 -1.74
N HIS A 23 -27.65 9.95 -1.63
CA HIS A 23 -28.76 9.02 -1.42
C HIS A 23 -28.98 8.08 -2.62
N HIS A 24 -28.75 8.57 -3.85
CA HIS A 24 -28.88 7.76 -5.06
C HIS A 24 -27.61 6.97 -5.40
N LEU A 25 -26.43 7.49 -5.05
CA LEU A 25 -25.14 6.86 -5.29
C LEU A 25 -24.72 5.99 -4.10
N THR A 26 -25.53 5.01 -3.74
CA THR A 26 -25.32 4.16 -2.55
C THR A 26 -24.02 3.35 -2.60
N GLU A 27 -23.51 3.05 -3.79
CA GLU A 27 -22.22 2.37 -3.99
C GLU A 27 -21.01 3.29 -3.80
N TYR A 28 -21.22 4.61 -3.72
CA TYR A 28 -20.15 5.60 -3.64
C TYR A 28 -20.22 6.39 -2.34
N LYS A 29 -19.05 6.64 -1.75
CA LYS A 29 -18.89 7.63 -0.69
C LYS A 29 -18.41 8.94 -1.30
N ILE A 30 -19.20 10.00 -1.18
CA ILE A 30 -18.82 11.35 -1.60
C ILE A 30 -18.13 12.06 -0.43
N ASN A 31 -16.93 12.60 -0.67
CA ASN A 31 -16.22 13.47 0.26
C ASN A 31 -16.01 14.83 -0.38
N VAL A 32 -16.24 15.90 0.37
CA VAL A 32 -15.97 17.27 -0.08
C VAL A 32 -14.96 17.90 0.88
N TYR A 33 -13.83 18.31 0.35
CA TYR A 33 -12.77 18.99 1.09
C TYR A 33 -12.77 20.48 0.80
N LYS A 34 -12.53 21.31 1.81
CA LYS A 34 -12.33 22.74 1.60
C LYS A 34 -10.93 23.02 1.07
N TYR A 35 -10.83 23.89 0.07
CA TYR A 35 -9.55 24.36 -0.43
C TYR A 35 -8.71 25.07 0.64
N GLY A 36 -7.39 24.89 0.59
CA GLY A 36 -6.43 25.51 1.50
C GLY A 36 -6.24 24.80 2.84
N THR A 37 -7.06 23.80 3.18
CA THR A 37 -6.98 23.09 4.48
C THR A 37 -6.15 21.80 4.43
N LYS A 38 -5.70 21.42 3.22
CA LYS A 38 -5.02 20.16 2.93
C LYS A 38 -5.80 18.93 3.40
N GLY A 39 -7.11 18.95 3.22
CA GLY A 39 -8.02 17.85 3.57
C GLY A 39 -8.51 17.86 5.02
N ARG A 40 -7.93 18.69 5.91
CA ARG A 40 -8.30 18.70 7.34
C ARG A 40 -9.72 19.22 7.62
N GLU A 41 -10.26 20.04 6.71
CA GLU A 41 -11.64 20.50 6.80
C GLU A 41 -12.47 19.81 5.72
N VAL A 42 -13.36 18.93 6.17
CA VAL A 42 -14.31 18.18 5.35
C VAL A 42 -15.68 18.85 5.46
N LEU A 43 -16.21 19.30 4.34
CA LEU A 43 -17.49 20.00 4.24
C LEU A 43 -18.68 19.04 4.12
N PHE A 44 -18.43 17.84 3.58
CA PHE A 44 -19.42 16.79 3.43
C PHE A 44 -18.73 15.42 3.41
N GLU A 45 -19.29 14.45 4.12
CA GLU A 45 -18.82 13.08 4.14
C GLU A 45 -20.02 12.12 4.09
N GLY A 46 -20.08 11.33 3.02
CA GLY A 46 -21.09 10.30 2.85
C GLY A 46 -20.86 9.06 3.73
N PRO A 47 -21.84 8.14 3.77
CA PRO A 47 -21.68 6.85 4.44
C PRO A 47 -20.53 6.04 3.84
N GLN A 48 -20.07 5.03 4.59
CA GLN A 48 -19.03 4.12 4.09
C GLN A 48 -19.54 3.34 2.88
N ALA A 49 -18.73 3.29 1.83
CA ALA A 49 -19.01 2.55 0.61
C ALA A 49 -17.69 2.14 -0.07
N ASP A 50 -17.76 1.18 -0.99
CA ASP A 50 -16.58 0.62 -1.64
C ASP A 50 -15.91 1.59 -2.61
N LYS A 51 -16.71 2.37 -3.34
CA LYS A 51 -16.23 3.37 -4.29
C LYS A 51 -16.30 4.76 -3.67
N ARG A 52 -15.51 5.70 -4.20
CA ARG A 52 -15.40 7.04 -3.61
C ARG A 52 -15.28 8.12 -4.66
N ILE A 53 -15.90 9.26 -4.37
CA ILE A 53 -15.83 10.49 -5.17
C ILE A 53 -15.31 11.57 -4.25
N ASN A 54 -14.10 12.07 -4.52
CA ASN A 54 -13.49 13.13 -3.73
C ASN A 54 -13.60 14.44 -4.50
N LEU A 55 -14.13 15.48 -3.86
CA LEU A 55 -14.33 16.81 -4.43
C LEU A 55 -13.56 17.85 -3.61
N LEU A 56 -13.04 18.87 -4.27
CA LEU A 56 -12.41 20.04 -3.68
C LEU A 56 -13.31 21.26 -3.90
N TYR A 57 -13.74 21.90 -2.83
CA TYR A 57 -14.58 23.09 -2.87
C TYR A 57 -13.75 24.36 -2.73
N HIS A 58 -13.88 25.27 -3.71
CA HIS A 58 -13.22 26.57 -3.72
C HIS A 58 -14.12 27.60 -4.40
N GLN A 59 -14.41 28.72 -3.73
CA GLN A 59 -15.14 29.86 -4.30
C GLN A 59 -16.41 29.45 -5.07
N SER A 60 -17.29 28.67 -4.44
CA SER A 60 -18.54 28.18 -5.04
C SER A 60 -18.38 27.21 -6.22
N HIS A 61 -17.18 26.65 -6.43
CA HIS A 61 -16.91 25.62 -7.43
C HIS A 61 -16.40 24.32 -6.80
N PHE A 62 -16.84 23.21 -7.37
CA PHE A 62 -16.34 21.87 -7.05
C PHE A 62 -15.39 21.38 -8.13
N ASN A 63 -14.21 20.92 -7.73
CA ASN A 63 -13.23 20.25 -8.58
C ASN A 63 -13.10 18.79 -8.19
N VAL A 64 -12.95 17.89 -9.17
CA VAL A 64 -12.75 16.48 -8.90
C VAL A 64 -11.32 16.23 -8.45
N ILE A 65 -11.15 15.50 -7.35
CA ILE A 65 -9.86 14.99 -6.87
C ILE A 65 -9.72 13.54 -7.34
N THR A 66 -8.83 13.32 -8.30
CA THR A 66 -8.47 11.98 -8.77
C THR A 66 -7.42 11.30 -7.88
N SER A 67 -6.61 12.11 -7.18
CA SER A 67 -5.55 11.65 -6.27
C SER A 67 -5.43 12.62 -5.08
N LEU A 68 -5.71 12.13 -3.87
CA LEU A 68 -5.63 12.91 -2.64
C LEU A 68 -4.19 13.34 -2.31
N THR A 69 -3.22 12.47 -2.58
CA THR A 69 -1.80 12.77 -2.36
C THR A 69 -1.32 13.89 -3.28
N SER A 70 -1.77 13.87 -4.55
CA SER A 70 -1.48 14.94 -5.51
C SER A 70 -2.19 16.24 -5.15
N ALA A 71 -3.49 16.19 -4.84
CA ALA A 71 -4.27 17.38 -4.50
C ALA A 71 -3.78 18.09 -3.23
N PHE A 72 -3.30 17.35 -2.24
CA PHE A 72 -2.84 17.91 -0.96
C PHE A 72 -1.32 18.00 -0.81
N VAL A 73 -0.57 17.67 -1.87
CA VAL A 73 0.89 17.74 -1.92
C VAL A 73 1.51 17.00 -0.72
N CYS A 74 1.23 15.71 -0.62
CA CYS A 74 1.75 14.83 0.43
C CYS A 74 2.11 13.45 -0.13
N ARG A 75 2.96 12.72 0.58
CA ARG A 75 3.33 11.34 0.19
C ARG A 75 2.26 10.33 0.56
N TYR A 76 1.57 10.57 1.67
CA TYR A 76 0.52 9.69 2.18
C TYR A 76 -0.66 10.54 2.66
N PHE A 77 -1.87 10.01 2.48
CA PHE A 77 -3.09 10.63 2.98
C PHE A 77 -3.91 9.61 3.72
N CYS A 78 -4.32 9.93 4.94
CA CYS A 78 -5.19 9.08 5.72
C CYS A 78 -6.64 9.48 5.47
N GLU A 79 -7.35 8.71 4.66
CA GLU A 79 -8.78 8.94 4.38
C GLU A 79 -9.69 8.67 5.58
N ALA A 80 -9.19 8.00 6.61
CA ALA A 80 -9.90 7.82 7.88
C ALA A 80 -9.97 9.07 8.71
N CYS A 81 -8.82 9.73 8.83
CA CYS A 81 -8.64 10.87 9.72
C CYS A 81 -8.64 12.19 8.94
N HIS A 82 -8.72 12.10 7.60
CA HIS A 82 -8.60 13.22 6.66
C HIS A 82 -7.33 14.07 6.88
N VAL A 83 -6.20 13.39 7.12
CA VAL A 83 -4.90 14.05 7.37
C VAL A 83 -3.81 13.62 6.37
N PRO A 84 -3.09 14.59 5.78
CA PRO A 84 -1.91 14.33 4.98
C PRO A 84 -0.67 14.12 5.85
N PHE A 85 0.25 13.28 5.42
CA PHE A 85 1.52 13.02 6.10
C PHE A 85 2.62 12.59 5.11
N ASN A 86 3.89 12.74 5.50
CA ASN A 86 5.02 12.51 4.59
C ASN A 86 5.90 11.32 4.99
N ASN A 87 5.92 10.95 6.27
CA ASN A 87 6.61 9.77 6.76
C ASN A 87 5.64 8.81 7.45
N LYS A 88 5.89 7.50 7.36
CA LYS A 88 5.02 6.46 7.94
C LYS A 88 4.79 6.59 9.46
N GLY A 89 5.67 7.32 10.17
CA GLY A 89 5.54 7.57 11.61
C GLY A 89 4.83 8.87 11.98
N ASP A 90 4.63 9.79 11.04
CA ASP A 90 4.05 11.12 11.33
C ASP A 90 2.55 11.04 11.63
N HIS A 91 1.90 9.98 11.17
CA HIS A 91 0.48 9.77 11.38
C HIS A 91 0.20 8.38 11.96
N ARG A 92 -0.50 8.36 13.09
CA ARG A 92 -1.02 7.15 13.72
C ARG A 92 -2.54 7.20 13.66
N CYS A 93 -3.14 6.33 12.86
CA CYS A 93 -4.58 6.33 12.63
C CYS A 93 -5.31 5.76 13.85
N GLU A 94 -6.35 6.47 14.32
CA GLU A 94 -7.20 6.01 15.43
C GLU A 94 -7.96 4.72 15.09
N ARG A 95 -8.18 4.44 13.80
CA ARG A 95 -8.80 3.19 13.33
C ARG A 95 -7.81 2.03 13.26
N SER A 96 -6.59 2.21 13.75
CA SER A 96 -5.56 1.17 13.84
C SER A 96 -5.05 1.01 15.26
N CYS A 97 -4.77 -0.23 15.66
CA CYS A 97 -4.17 -0.55 16.93
C CYS A 97 -2.75 0.05 17.00
N VAL A 98 -2.45 0.79 18.05
CA VAL A 98 -1.14 1.40 18.25
C VAL A 98 -0.01 0.36 18.42
N GLU A 99 -0.32 -0.82 18.94
CA GLU A 99 0.68 -1.84 19.28
C GLU A 99 0.99 -2.78 18.11
N CYS A 100 -0.05 -3.27 17.43
CA CYS A 100 0.09 -4.23 16.34
C CYS A 100 -0.24 -3.69 14.94
N GLY A 101 -0.75 -2.46 14.82
CA GLY A 101 -1.12 -1.83 13.55
C GLY A 101 -2.39 -2.38 12.89
N SER A 102 -3.10 -3.31 13.52
CA SER A 102 -4.34 -3.90 12.98
C SER A 102 -5.49 -2.91 12.92
N SER A 103 -6.36 -3.03 11.91
CA SER A 103 -7.64 -2.33 11.83
C SER A 103 -8.77 -3.36 11.80
N PRO A 104 -9.82 -3.27 12.65
CA PRO A 104 -10.05 -2.22 13.66
C PRO A 104 -9.03 -2.26 14.83
N PRO A 105 -8.98 -1.21 15.68
CA PRO A 105 -8.14 -1.20 16.86
C PRO A 105 -8.45 -2.41 17.76
N CYS A 106 -7.41 -3.04 18.30
CA CYS A 106 -7.59 -4.12 19.26
C CYS A 106 -8.25 -3.59 20.53
N GLU A 107 -9.16 -4.39 21.09
CA GLU A 107 -9.70 -4.14 22.42
C GLU A 107 -8.55 -4.18 23.43
N LYS A 108 -8.55 -3.21 24.34
CA LYS A 108 -7.55 -3.14 25.40
C LYS A 108 -7.95 -4.12 26.49
N GLU A 109 -7.06 -5.04 26.81
CA GLU A 109 -7.22 -5.94 27.94
C GLU A 109 -6.38 -5.39 29.11
N PRO A 110 -6.75 -5.64 30.37
CA PRO A 110 -5.97 -5.21 31.52
C PRO A 110 -4.64 -5.98 31.70
N VAL A 111 -4.25 -6.78 30.70
CA VAL A 111 -3.09 -7.68 30.75
C VAL A 111 -1.95 -7.10 29.92
N MET A 112 -0.79 -6.92 30.56
CA MET A 112 0.46 -6.55 29.89
C MET A 112 1.30 -7.79 29.65
N ILE A 113 1.36 -8.24 28.41
CA ILE A 113 2.10 -9.43 27.99
C ILE A 113 3.46 -9.00 27.45
N LYS A 114 4.53 -9.48 28.07
CA LYS A 114 5.91 -9.23 27.62
C LYS A 114 6.36 -10.36 26.70
N CYS A 115 6.99 -10.00 25.58
CA CYS A 115 7.64 -10.96 24.70
C CYS A 115 9.07 -11.24 25.17
N ASP A 116 9.36 -12.50 25.50
CA ASP A 116 10.70 -12.92 25.92
C ASP A 116 11.73 -12.82 24.78
N ASP A 117 11.28 -12.96 23.52
CA ASP A 117 12.19 -12.94 22.36
C ASP A 117 12.70 -11.54 22.00
N CYS A 118 11.88 -10.50 22.19
CA CYS A 118 12.20 -9.13 21.76
C CYS A 118 12.07 -8.07 22.85
N GLY A 119 11.61 -8.44 24.04
CA GLY A 119 11.42 -7.56 25.19
C GLY A 119 10.27 -6.56 25.09
N ARG A 120 9.50 -6.54 23.99
CA ARG A 120 8.33 -5.65 23.83
C ARG A 120 7.16 -6.11 24.68
N SER A 121 6.38 -5.14 25.16
CA SER A 121 5.14 -5.40 25.91
C SER A 121 3.92 -5.03 25.07
N PHE A 122 2.84 -5.80 25.24
CA PHE A 122 1.57 -5.66 24.51
C PHE A 122 0.40 -5.67 25.50
N ALA A 123 -0.60 -4.82 25.28
CA ALA A 123 -1.77 -4.64 26.13
C ALA A 123 -2.97 -5.54 25.75
N SER A 124 -2.78 -6.52 24.86
CA SER A 124 -3.77 -7.57 24.58
C SER A 124 -3.11 -8.83 24.04
N GLN A 125 -3.75 -9.98 24.28
CA GLN A 125 -3.30 -11.27 23.74
C GLN A 125 -3.30 -11.26 22.20
N GLY A 126 -4.33 -10.67 21.59
CA GLY A 126 -4.43 -10.54 20.13
C GLY A 126 -3.29 -9.72 19.50
N CYS A 127 -2.79 -8.68 20.19
CA CYS A 127 -1.60 -7.95 19.75
C CYS A 127 -0.33 -8.83 19.82
N TYR A 128 -0.18 -9.59 20.90
CA TYR A 128 0.96 -10.49 21.11
C TYR A 128 1.02 -11.62 20.08
N ASP A 129 -0.11 -12.25 19.79
CA ASP A 129 -0.20 -13.35 18.83
C ASP A 129 0.15 -12.88 17.42
N LYS A 130 -0.38 -11.72 17.01
CA LYS A 130 -0.03 -11.08 15.74
C LYS A 130 1.44 -10.69 15.69
N HIS A 131 2.02 -10.24 16.81
CA HIS A 131 3.46 -10.00 16.88
C HIS A 131 4.27 -11.27 16.62
N LYS A 132 3.84 -12.43 17.12
CA LYS A 132 4.50 -13.71 16.83
C LYS A 132 4.33 -14.18 15.38
N ILE A 133 3.17 -13.95 14.77
CA ILE A 133 2.89 -14.32 13.38
C ILE A 133 3.63 -13.40 12.39
N HIS A 134 3.57 -12.09 12.60
CA HIS A 134 4.27 -11.08 11.78
C HIS A 134 5.72 -10.89 12.18
N ARG A 135 6.28 -11.80 12.97
CA ARG A 135 7.71 -12.10 12.91
C ARG A 135 7.98 -12.74 11.55
N PHE A 136 7.81 -11.96 10.47
CA PHE A 136 8.69 -12.09 9.33
C PHE A 136 10.07 -12.07 9.97
N PRO A 137 10.80 -13.20 9.91
CA PRO A 137 12.19 -13.13 10.27
C PRO A 137 12.74 -11.99 9.41
N GLN A 138 13.64 -11.20 9.94
CA GLN A 138 14.52 -10.42 9.08
C GLN A 138 15.43 -11.41 8.30
N LEU A 139 14.83 -12.31 7.52
CA LEU A 139 15.38 -13.02 6.38
C LEU A 139 15.30 -11.96 5.28
N PHE A 140 16.26 -11.08 5.07
CA PHE A 140 17.69 -11.21 5.20
C PHE A 140 18.23 -9.79 5.46
N PRO A 141 19.15 -9.55 6.41
CA PRO A 141 19.83 -8.25 6.54
C PRO A 141 20.80 -7.99 5.36
N MET A 142 20.74 -8.79 4.30
CA MET A 142 21.69 -8.83 3.20
C MET A 142 20.97 -8.62 1.87
N ALA A 143 21.68 -8.02 0.92
CA ALA A 143 21.16 -7.83 -0.43
C ALA A 143 20.79 -9.17 -1.09
N LEU A 144 19.79 -9.16 -1.98
CA LEU A 144 19.36 -10.34 -2.75
C LEU A 144 20.54 -11.04 -3.47
N SER A 145 21.55 -10.27 -3.87
CA SER A 145 22.78 -10.79 -4.50
C SER A 145 23.68 -11.63 -3.57
N ALA A 146 23.52 -11.52 -2.26
CA ALA A 146 24.24 -12.30 -1.26
C ALA A 146 23.50 -13.58 -0.84
N LEU A 147 22.27 -13.78 -1.32
CA LEU A 147 21.41 -14.91 -0.96
C LEU A 147 22.05 -16.24 -1.33
N LEU A 148 22.51 -16.39 -2.57
CA LEU A 148 23.16 -17.63 -3.06
C LEU A 148 24.43 -17.94 -2.26
N LYS A 149 25.21 -16.92 -1.90
CA LYS A 149 26.42 -17.07 -1.08
C LYS A 149 26.09 -17.53 0.35
N ALA A 150 24.97 -17.05 0.91
CA ALA A 150 24.51 -17.46 2.24
C ALA A 150 24.12 -18.96 2.30
N PHE A 151 23.69 -19.53 1.18
CA PHE A 151 23.39 -20.96 1.05
C PHE A 151 24.59 -21.80 0.59
N GLY A 152 25.80 -21.22 0.52
CA GLY A 152 27.00 -21.92 0.05
C GLY A 152 26.94 -22.33 -1.43
N LEU A 153 26.02 -21.76 -2.21
CA LEU A 153 25.87 -22.06 -3.62
C LEU A 153 26.86 -21.19 -4.43
N PRO A 154 27.52 -21.76 -5.46
CA PRO A 154 28.33 -20.97 -6.39
C PRO A 154 27.44 -19.91 -7.04
N SER A 155 27.84 -18.64 -6.91
CA SER A 155 27.07 -17.49 -7.37
C SER A 155 27.79 -16.83 -8.54
N PRO A 156 27.47 -17.20 -9.80
CA PRO A 156 27.72 -16.32 -10.91
C PRO A 156 26.70 -15.17 -10.78
N LYS A 157 27.11 -14.10 -10.13
CA LYS A 157 26.31 -12.90 -9.96
C LYS A 157 25.88 -12.40 -11.36
N GLY A 158 24.63 -12.64 -11.75
CA GLY A 158 23.98 -11.93 -12.84
C GLY A 158 23.84 -12.62 -14.21
N TYR A 159 24.05 -13.94 -14.35
CA TYR A 159 23.77 -14.62 -15.62
C TYR A 159 22.57 -15.54 -15.52
N PHE A 160 21.56 -15.28 -16.34
CA PHE A 160 20.35 -16.11 -16.43
C PHE A 160 20.45 -16.98 -17.70
N PRO A 161 20.07 -18.27 -17.65
CA PRO A 161 20.12 -19.15 -18.81
C PRO A 161 18.94 -18.85 -19.73
N HIS A 162 19.02 -17.74 -20.46
CA HIS A 162 17.93 -17.20 -21.28
C HIS A 162 17.38 -18.21 -22.28
N LEU A 163 18.25 -19.05 -22.86
CA LEU A 163 17.85 -20.06 -23.83
C LEU A 163 17.28 -21.33 -23.18
N PHE A 164 17.41 -21.48 -21.85
CA PHE A 164 16.87 -22.62 -21.10
C PHE A 164 15.40 -22.42 -20.70
N ASN A 165 14.91 -21.18 -20.72
CA ASN A 165 13.55 -20.83 -20.35
C ASN A 165 12.54 -21.15 -21.47
N ILE A 166 12.35 -22.44 -21.72
CA ILE A 166 11.40 -23.00 -22.71
C ILE A 166 10.39 -23.92 -22.01
N GLU A 167 9.22 -24.11 -22.60
CA GLU A 167 8.14 -24.94 -22.01
C GLU A 167 8.61 -26.36 -21.68
N ALA A 168 9.47 -26.95 -22.52
CA ALA A 168 10.04 -28.27 -22.31
C ALA A 168 10.83 -28.38 -20.99
N ASN A 169 11.37 -27.27 -20.49
CA ASN A 169 12.19 -27.21 -19.28
C ASN A 169 11.44 -26.57 -18.09
N ALA A 170 10.13 -26.28 -18.22
CA ALA A 170 9.37 -25.59 -17.18
C ALA A 170 9.32 -26.34 -15.83
N ASN A 171 9.37 -27.68 -15.88
CA ASN A 171 9.40 -28.55 -14.70
C ASN A 171 10.79 -29.16 -14.45
N TYR A 172 11.85 -28.53 -14.95
CA TYR A 172 13.21 -29.03 -14.82
C TYR A 172 13.67 -29.01 -13.34
N LEU A 173 14.02 -30.18 -12.82
CA LEU A 173 14.62 -30.37 -11.50
C LEU A 173 16.01 -31.01 -11.70
N GLY A 174 17.07 -30.24 -11.49
CA GLY A 174 18.43 -30.70 -11.77
C GLY A 174 19.51 -29.67 -11.50
N PHE A 175 20.71 -29.94 -12.02
CA PHE A 175 21.86 -29.04 -11.95
C PHE A 175 21.68 -27.79 -12.81
N LEU A 176 22.60 -26.84 -12.73
CA LEU A 176 22.55 -25.66 -13.61
C LEU A 176 22.63 -26.08 -15.10
N PRO A 177 21.90 -25.39 -15.99
CA PRO A 177 21.99 -25.62 -17.44
C PRO A 177 23.42 -25.50 -17.98
N ALA A 178 23.68 -26.12 -19.13
CA ALA A 178 24.97 -25.96 -19.81
C ALA A 178 25.23 -24.49 -20.20
N VAL A 179 26.51 -24.11 -20.29
CA VAL A 179 26.99 -22.75 -20.63
C VAL A 179 26.34 -22.20 -21.90
N GLU A 180 26.08 -23.06 -22.88
CA GLU A 180 25.41 -22.73 -24.15
C GLU A 180 24.07 -22.03 -23.93
N TYR A 181 23.33 -22.39 -22.88
CA TYR A 181 22.02 -21.83 -22.59
C TYR A 181 22.06 -20.40 -22.03
N TYR A 182 23.25 -19.87 -21.72
CA TYR A 182 23.46 -18.53 -21.17
C TYR A 182 23.84 -17.50 -22.24
N SER A 183 23.89 -17.89 -23.52
CA SER A 183 24.24 -17.00 -24.64
C SER A 183 25.58 -16.25 -24.42
N PRO A 184 26.70 -16.98 -24.22
CA PRO A 184 27.99 -16.39 -23.86
C PRO A 184 28.53 -15.40 -24.90
N ASP A 185 28.12 -15.51 -26.17
CA ASP A 185 28.53 -14.59 -27.24
C ASP A 185 27.85 -13.21 -27.15
N ALA A 186 26.73 -13.10 -26.44
CA ALA A 186 26.07 -11.83 -26.16
C ALA A 186 26.63 -11.12 -24.92
N MET A 187 27.54 -11.77 -24.19
CA MET A 187 28.18 -11.20 -23.00
C MET A 187 29.32 -10.26 -23.38
N LYS A 188 29.56 -9.22 -22.57
CA LYS A 188 30.76 -8.40 -22.69
C LYS A 188 32.01 -9.28 -22.51
N PRO A 189 33.14 -9.02 -23.20
CA PRO A 189 34.32 -9.88 -23.15
C PRO A 189 34.84 -10.17 -21.73
N GLU A 190 34.82 -9.16 -20.85
CA GLU A 190 35.23 -9.28 -19.44
C GLU A 190 34.29 -10.22 -18.67
N ALA A 191 32.98 -10.04 -18.85
CA ALA A 191 31.91 -10.83 -18.25
C ALA A 191 31.94 -12.29 -18.74
N ARG A 192 32.20 -12.49 -20.04
CA ARG A 192 32.36 -13.82 -20.66
C ARG A 192 33.56 -14.56 -20.09
N ALA A 193 34.69 -13.87 -19.93
CA ALA A 193 35.89 -14.46 -19.36
C ALA A 193 35.69 -14.88 -17.89
N ASP A 194 34.94 -14.13 -17.10
CA ASP A 194 34.60 -14.51 -15.72
C ASP A 194 33.56 -15.63 -15.64
N PHE A 195 32.64 -15.73 -16.60
CA PHE A 195 31.64 -16.80 -16.65
C PHE A 195 32.22 -18.16 -17.08
N LEU A 196 33.27 -18.16 -17.88
CA LEU A 196 33.92 -19.37 -18.41
C LEU A 196 35.10 -19.89 -17.56
N LYS A 197 35.39 -19.24 -16.43
CA LYS A 197 36.41 -19.69 -15.45
C LYS A 197 35.83 -20.70 -14.48
#